data_AF-A0A073IDU7-F1
#
_entry.id   AF-A0A073IDU7-F1
#
_cell.length_a   1.000
_cell.length_b   1.000
_cell.length_c   1.000
_cell.angle_alpha   90.00
_cell.angle_beta   90.00
_cell.angle_gamma   90.00
#
_symmetry.space_group_name_H-M   'P 1'
#
loop_
_entity.id
_entity.type
_entity.pdbx_description
1 polymer ?
#
loop_
_entity_poly.entity_id
_entity_poly.type
_entity_poly.pdbx_seq_one_letter_code
_entity_poly.pdbx_strand_id
1 'polypeptide(L)'
;MTERAPMGMAKTLWHTQRVKGLVRERLGQGAACIVSVRETICTDPSCPGPATLVRITDLSFREKLLTIHKPVSKVGYPDIAEVI
;
A
#
# COMPACT_ATOMS: atom_id res chain seq x y z
N MET A 1 -26.37 4.70 -0.85
CA MET A 1 -25.19 3.93 -1.28
C MET A 1 -24.62 4.63 -2.50
N THR A 2 -23.59 5.46 -2.29
CA THR A 2 -23.08 6.38 -3.30
C THR A 2 -22.36 5.60 -4.41
N GLU A 3 -22.85 5.70 -5.64
CA GLU A 3 -22.17 5.25 -6.86
C GLU A 3 -20.79 5.93 -6.93
N ARG A 4 -19.76 5.28 -6.38
CA ARG A 4 -18.38 5.62 -6.72
C ARG A 4 -18.21 5.19 -8.16
N ALA A 5 -18.23 6.17 -9.06
CA ALA A 5 -18.10 5.98 -10.50
C ALA A 5 -17.01 4.94 -10.84
N PRO A 6 -17.21 4.07 -11.85
CA PRO A 6 -16.28 2.99 -12.20
C PRO A 6 -14.83 3.49 -12.42
N MET A 7 -14.66 4.72 -12.90
CA MET A 7 -13.36 5.37 -13.04
C MET A 7 -12.63 5.61 -11.69
N GLY A 8 -13.36 5.90 -10.61
CA GLY A 8 -12.78 6.06 -9.28
C GLY A 8 -12.22 4.74 -8.75
N MET A 9 -12.94 3.64 -8.95
CA MET A 9 -12.48 2.30 -8.54
C MET A 9 -11.27 1.86 -9.37
N ALA A 10 -11.29 2.10 -10.69
CA ALA A 10 -10.16 1.80 -11.57
C ALA A 10 -8.90 2.57 -11.17
N LYS A 11 -9.02 3.87 -10.83
CA LYS A 11 -7.89 4.69 -10.37
C LYS A 11 -7.29 4.16 -9.05
N THR A 12 -8.14 3.82 -8.08
CA THR A 12 -7.67 3.25 -6.81
C THR A 12 -6.99 1.91 -7.01
N LEU A 13 -7.57 1.03 -7.84
CA LEU A 13 -6.97 -0.25 -8.17
C LEU A 13 -5.60 -0.06 -8.83
N TRP A 14 -5.49 0.85 -9.79
CA TRP A 14 -4.22 1.14 -10.46
C TRP A 14 -3.13 1.56 -9.47
N HIS A 15 -3.41 2.55 -8.61
CA HIS A 15 -2.43 2.99 -7.61
C HIS A 15 -2.07 1.86 -6.62
N THR A 16 -3.03 1.04 -6.23
CA THR A 16 -2.80 -0.11 -5.35
C THR A 16 -1.86 -1.14 -6.00
N GLN A 17 -2.10 -1.50 -7.27
CA GLN A 17 -1.26 -2.46 -7.99
C GLN A 17 0.13 -1.90 -8.24
N ARG A 18 0.24 -0.61 -8.58
CA ARG A 18 1.53 0.08 -8.72
C ARG A 18 2.36 -0.02 -7.45
N VAL A 19 1.78 0.26 -6.28
CA VAL A 19 2.49 0.16 -4.99
C VAL A 19 2.87 -1.29 -4.68
N LYS A 20 1.99 -2.26 -4.96
CA LYS A 20 2.35 -3.70 -4.84
C LYS A 20 3.56 -4.06 -5.70
N GLY A 21 3.64 -3.52 -6.93
CA GLY A 21 4.80 -3.68 -7.81
C GLY A 21 6.09 -3.17 -7.17
N LEU A 22 6.09 -1.94 -6.65
CA LEU A 22 7.25 -1.35 -5.96
C LEU A 22 7.70 -2.17 -4.76
N VAL A 23 6.75 -2.67 -3.95
CA VAL A 23 7.04 -3.53 -2.80
C VAL A 23 7.72 -4.83 -3.26
N ARG A 24 7.20 -5.47 -4.32
CA ARG A 24 7.78 -6.70 -4.85
C ARG A 24 9.17 -6.49 -5.44
N GLU A 25 9.38 -5.38 -6.13
CA GLU A 25 10.68 -5.00 -6.65
C GLU A 25 11.70 -4.81 -5.52
N ARG A 26 11.30 -4.12 -4.44
CA ARG A 26 12.14 -3.89 -3.26
C ARG A 26 12.49 -5.16 -2.50
N LEU A 27 11.56 -6.11 -2.40
CA LEU A 27 11.77 -7.43 -1.75
C LEU A 27 12.59 -8.41 -2.61
N GLY A 28 12.75 -8.12 -3.91
CA GLY A 28 13.38 -9.00 -4.88
C GLY A 28 12.35 -9.71 -5.77
N GLN A 29 12.63 -9.72 -7.08
CA GLN A 29 11.80 -10.43 -8.07
C GLN A 29 11.72 -11.91 -7.70
N GLY A 30 10.50 -12.42 -7.44
CA GLY A 30 10.27 -13.81 -7.07
C GLY A 30 10.06 -14.09 -5.57
N ALA A 31 10.05 -13.06 -4.71
CA ALA A 31 9.69 -13.23 -3.31
C ALA A 31 8.28 -13.86 -3.17
N ALA A 32 8.22 -15.08 -2.65
CA ALA A 32 6.97 -15.79 -2.39
C ALA A 32 6.26 -15.17 -1.17
N CYS A 33 5.54 -14.08 -1.43
CA CYS A 33 4.80 -13.35 -0.42
C CYS A 33 3.49 -12.79 -0.96
N ILE A 34 2.53 -12.66 -0.06
CA ILE A 34 1.27 -11.98 -0.29
C ILE A 34 1.47 -10.52 0.10
N VAL A 35 1.30 -9.62 -0.87
CA VAL A 35 1.33 -8.17 -0.64
C VAL A 35 -0.09 -7.63 -0.73
N SER A 36 -0.57 -7.10 0.39
CA SER A 36 -1.83 -6.37 0.48
C SER A 36 -1.56 -4.89 0.70
N VAL A 37 -2.24 -4.04 -0.06
CA VAL A 37 -2.11 -2.58 0.03
C VAL A 37 -3.51 -2.02 0.17
N ARG A 38 -3.72 -1.16 1.17
CA ARG A 38 -4.99 -0.44 1.36
C ARG A 38 -4.73 0.96 1.85
N GLU A 39 -5.58 1.89 1.45
CA GLU A 39 -5.65 3.20 2.07
C GLU A 39 -6.58 3.13 3.29
N THR A 40 -6.19 3.79 4.38
CA THR A 40 -6.92 3.80 5.64
C THR A 40 -6.92 5.20 6.24
N ILE A 41 -7.89 5.46 7.13
CA ILE A 41 -7.90 6.69 7.91
C ILE A 41 -6.86 6.51 9.00
N CYS A 42 -5.85 7.40 9.02
CA CYS A 42 -4.88 7.41 10.10
C CYS A 42 -5.55 7.94 11.36
N THR A 43 -5.40 7.24 12.48
CA THR A 43 -5.94 7.65 13.79
C THR A 43 -5.02 8.61 14.54
N ASP A 44 -3.86 8.94 13.97
CA ASP A 44 -2.90 9.87 14.55
C ASP A 44 -3.38 11.33 14.33
N PRO A 45 -3.56 12.13 15.39
CA PRO A 45 -3.96 13.53 15.29
C PRO A 45 -3.02 14.41 14.47
N SER A 46 -1.76 14.01 14.33
CA SER A 46 -0.73 14.73 13.57
C SER A 46 -0.68 14.35 12.09
N CYS A 47 -1.42 13.30 11.68
CA CYS A 47 -1.41 12.84 10.30
C CYS A 47 -2.38 13.68 9.44
N PRO A 48 -1.89 14.39 8.40
CA PRO A 48 -2.69 15.35 7.63
C PRO A 48 -3.71 14.70 6.68
N GLY A 49 -3.84 13.38 6.66
CA GLY A 49 -4.70 12.70 5.71
C GLY A 49 -4.68 11.18 5.79
N PRO A 50 -5.18 10.50 4.75
CA PRO A 50 -5.21 9.05 4.71
C PRO A 50 -3.79 8.48 4.66
N ALA A 51 -3.61 7.34 5.32
CA ALA A 51 -2.37 6.58 5.31
C ALA A 51 -2.51 5.35 4.42
N THR A 52 -1.41 4.94 3.80
CA THR A 52 -1.30 3.69 3.06
C THR A 52 -0.73 2.62 3.96
N LEU A 53 -1.49 1.55 4.17
CA LEU A 53 -1.03 0.34 4.84
C LEU A 53 -0.55 -0.67 3.81
N VAL A 54 0.68 -1.14 4.00
CA VAL A 54 1.28 -2.25 3.25
C VAL A 54 1.43 -3.41 4.21
N ARG A 55 0.80 -4.53 3.89
CA ARG A 55 0.94 -5.79 4.61
C ARG A 55 1.66 -6.79 3.73
N ILE A 56 2.73 -7.36 4.25
CA ILE A 56 3.52 -8.41 3.60
C ILE A 56 3.40 -9.66 4.46
N THR A 57 2.90 -10.74 3.87
CA THR A 57 2.81 -12.04 4.53
C THR A 57 3.69 -13.03 3.77
N ASP A 58 4.67 -13.63 4.44
CA ASP A 58 5.54 -14.65 3.84
C ASP A 58 4.88 -16.05 3.84
N LEU A 59 5.54 -17.04 3.25
CA LEU A 59 5.05 -18.44 3.24
C LEU A 59 5.05 -19.10 4.61
N SER A 60 5.76 -18.53 5.60
CA SER A 60 5.72 -18.96 6.99
C SER A 60 4.61 -18.26 7.77
N PHE A 61 3.71 -17.56 7.08
CA PHE A 61 2.60 -16.78 7.64
C PHE A 61 3.05 -15.67 8.61
N ARG A 62 4.30 -15.21 8.51
CA ARG A 62 4.77 -14.05 9.27
C ARG A 62 4.32 -12.78 8.58
N GLU A 63 3.74 -11.88 9.37
CA GLU A 63 3.20 -10.62 8.88
C GLU A 63 4.13 -9.45 9.23
N LYS A 64 4.50 -8.66 8.21
CA LYS A 64 5.09 -7.33 8.38
C LYS A 64 4.05 -6.30 7.94
N LEU A 65 3.60 -5.47 8.87
CA LEU A 65 2.66 -4.38 8.63
C LEU A 65 3.42 -3.06 8.64
N LEU A 66 3.23 -2.26 7.60
CA LEU A 66 3.93 -0.99 7.38
C LEU A 66 2.92 0.09 7.09
N THR A 67 3.12 1.26 7.69
CA THR A 67 2.25 2.42 7.55
C THR A 67 3.03 3.56 6.90
N ILE A 68 2.52 4.08 5.80
CA ILE A 68 3.05 5.26 5.12
C ILE A 68 2.00 6.34 5.25
N HIS A 69 2.33 7.45 5.90
CA HIS A 69 1.40 8.56 6.19
C HIS A 69 1.14 9.46 4.96
N LYS A 70 0.76 8.82 3.84
CA LYS A 70 0.45 9.44 2.55
C LYS A 70 -0.66 8.63 1.85
N PRO A 71 -1.50 9.27 1.02
CA PRO A 71 -2.44 8.55 0.17
C PRO A 71 -1.72 7.65 -0.82
N VAL A 72 -2.35 6.55 -1.24
CA VAL A 72 -1.75 5.52 -2.12
C VAL A 72 -1.32 6.09 -3.48
N SER A 73 -1.96 7.18 -3.90
CA SER A 73 -1.63 7.93 -5.12
C SER A 73 -0.30 8.69 -5.05
N LYS A 74 0.19 8.99 -3.84
CA LYS A 74 1.43 9.74 -3.58
C LYS A 74 2.58 8.86 -3.10
N VAL A 75 2.33 7.60 -2.79
CA VAL A 75 3.39 6.64 -2.42
C VAL A 75 4.30 6.38 -3.61
N GLY A 76 5.59 6.65 -3.45
CA GLY A 76 6.65 6.40 -4.44
C GLY A 76 7.63 5.34 -3.97
N TYR A 77 8.64 5.05 -4.79
CA TYR A 77 9.71 4.11 -4.45
C TYR A 77 10.48 4.50 -3.18
N PRO A 78 10.86 5.77 -2.94
CA PRO A 78 11.60 6.15 -1.73
C PRO A 78 10.84 5.80 -0.45
N ASP A 79 9.51 6.01 -0.43
CA ASP A 79 8.67 5.69 0.72
C ASP A 79 8.69 4.18 1.02
N ILE A 80 8.70 3.34 -0.02
CA ILE A 80 8.76 1.88 0.10
C ILE A 80 10.14 1.43 0.57
N ALA A 81 11.21 2.07 0.07
CA ALA A 81 12.58 1.75 0.47
C ALA A 81 12.88 2.10 1.93
N GLU A 82 12.24 3.15 2.47
CA GLU A 82 12.40 3.58 3.87
C GLU A 82 11.74 2.60 4.86
N VAL A 83 10.62 1.98 4.48
CA VAL A 83 9.82 1.14 5.39
C VAL A 83 10.06 -0.37 5.24
N ILE A 84 10.68 -0.83 4.15
CA ILE A 84 10.98 -2.25 3.88
C ILE A 84 12.46 -2.58 4.12
#